data_AF-A0A0G2BCA4-F1
#
_entry.id   AF-A0A0G2BCA4-F1
#
_cell.length_a   1.000
_cell.length_b   1.000
_cell.length_c   1.000
_cell.angle_alpha   90.00
_cell.angle_beta   90.00
_cell.angle_gamma   90.00
#
_symmetry.space_group_name_H-M   'P 1'
#
loop_
_entity.id
_entity.type
_entity.pdbx_description
1 polymer ?
#
loop_
_entity_poly.entity_id
_entity_poly.type
_entity_poly.pdbx_seq_one_letter_code
_entity_poly.pdbx_strand_id
1 'polypeptide(L)'
;MDAITLTRVYSLKSMEDMLRHITFRGAYNVRGSHVFPYQHAKFSLTTVYPQSSPGTSPEVKIGRRREPLFTPQPTIYENQTKILEEVDEFLLGHDMKMSELKHAVEYAWEGRGEFHILPPVIEKHTYRLKNGYLDLAHLLKRFKGVYVKDAIGKLHPLSSRNLRSFYIDEVSKMDHLDIFNSNVPIINYGLGHDGEFTFYIVCDGAHRLDYVLEKIKRPITALLVEPAKKGSTLYPYYAFPVPFRPTLRLSSKKSEKMYHRLERDKIHLLNDFIKKTLHYDWEAGGLKVSKLRTNVEIF
;
A
#
# COMPACT_ATOMS: atom_id res chain seq x y z
N MET A 1 -4.15 20.47 -24.03
CA MET A 1 -3.80 19.42 -23.07
C MET A 1 -2.76 20.02 -22.16
N ASP A 2 -2.91 19.87 -20.85
CA ASP A 2 -1.93 20.36 -19.87
C ASP A 2 -0.59 19.68 -20.13
N ALA A 3 0.51 20.44 -20.20
CA ALA A 3 1.81 19.88 -20.52
C ALA A 3 2.41 19.12 -19.32
N ILE A 4 2.92 17.91 -19.59
CA ILE A 4 3.76 17.14 -18.66
C ILE A 4 5.22 17.37 -19.03
N THR A 5 6.04 17.78 -18.05
CA THR A 5 7.46 18.08 -18.24
C THR A 5 8.31 17.18 -17.36
N LEU A 6 9.29 16.50 -17.96
CA LEU A 6 10.28 15.72 -17.22
C LEU A 6 11.17 16.65 -16.39
N THR A 7 11.21 16.44 -15.08
CA THR A 7 12.07 17.19 -14.17
C THR A 7 13.38 16.43 -13.93
N ARG A 8 13.29 15.16 -13.52
CA ARG A 8 14.46 14.38 -13.13
C ARG A 8 14.21 12.88 -13.20
N VAL A 9 15.26 12.13 -13.54
CA VAL A 9 15.28 10.66 -13.42
C VAL A 9 16.22 10.25 -12.29
N TYR A 10 15.71 9.47 -11.34
CA TYR A 10 16.44 8.99 -10.17
C TYR A 10 16.84 7.54 -10.35
N SER A 11 18.12 7.21 -10.16
CA SER A 11 18.60 5.82 -10.21
C SER A 11 17.82 4.90 -9.25
N LEU A 12 17.86 3.58 -9.49
CA LEU A 12 17.30 2.58 -8.58
C LEU A 12 17.80 2.78 -7.14
N LYS A 13 19.10 3.03 -6.96
CA LYS A 13 19.68 3.28 -5.63
C LYS A 13 19.10 4.53 -4.98
N SER A 14 18.99 5.63 -5.72
CA SER A 14 18.37 6.86 -5.22
C SER A 14 16.91 6.67 -4.85
N MET A 15 16.17 5.88 -5.63
CA MET A 15 14.79 5.51 -5.31
C MET A 15 14.71 4.67 -4.03
N GLU A 16 15.57 3.65 -3.87
CA GLU A 16 15.65 2.86 -2.64
C GLU A 16 16.00 3.73 -1.42
N ASP A 17 16.93 4.67 -1.58
CA ASP A 17 17.29 5.63 -0.53
C ASP A 17 16.08 6.49 -0.14
N MET A 18 15.32 7.04 -1.10
CA MET A 18 14.07 7.77 -0.83
C MET A 18 13.06 6.90 -0.05
N LEU A 19 12.86 5.66 -0.48
CA LEU A 19 11.95 4.72 0.18
C LEU A 19 12.39 4.40 1.62
N ARG A 20 13.69 4.32 1.91
CA ARG A 20 14.20 4.09 3.27
C ARG A 20 13.92 5.25 4.23
N HIS A 21 13.73 6.46 3.70
CA HIS A 21 13.43 7.66 4.48
C HIS A 21 11.93 7.92 4.64
N ILE A 22 11.07 7.11 4.01
CA ILE A 22 9.64 7.12 4.30
C ILE A 22 9.44 6.85 5.78
N THR A 23 8.51 7.58 6.38
CA THR A 23 8.10 7.38 7.76
C THR A 23 6.63 6.95 7.84
N PHE A 24 6.24 6.42 8.98
CA PHE A 24 4.84 6.41 9.37
C PHE A 24 4.43 7.80 9.86
N ARG A 25 3.22 8.24 9.46
CA ARG A 25 2.66 9.55 9.83
C ARG A 25 2.55 9.77 11.34
N GLY A 26 2.25 8.72 12.11
CA GLY A 26 2.00 8.83 13.55
C GLY A 26 2.63 7.73 14.40
N ALA A 27 3.55 6.94 13.86
CA ALA A 27 4.22 5.88 14.60
C ALA A 27 5.63 6.30 15.03
N TYR A 28 5.92 6.09 16.31
CA TYR A 28 7.12 6.56 16.97
C TYR A 28 7.87 5.41 17.65
N ASN A 29 9.17 5.57 17.85
CA ASN A 29 9.96 4.68 18.69
C ASN A 29 9.84 5.09 20.18
N VAL A 30 10.52 4.36 21.07
CA VAL A 30 10.50 4.64 22.52
C VAL A 30 11.07 6.03 22.88
N ARG A 31 11.86 6.64 22.00
CA ARG A 31 12.44 7.98 22.16
C ARG A 31 11.57 9.08 21.54
N GLY A 32 10.42 8.73 20.97
CA GLY A 32 9.52 9.68 20.30
C GLY A 32 9.95 10.08 18.88
N SER A 33 10.96 9.44 18.28
CA SER A 33 11.33 9.67 16.87
C SER A 33 10.45 8.85 15.94
N HIS A 34 10.21 9.34 14.72
CA HIS A 34 9.44 8.60 13.71
C HIS A 34 10.02 7.22 13.40
N VAL A 35 9.13 6.27 13.11
CA VAL A 35 9.49 4.93 12.65
C VAL A 35 9.52 4.89 11.13
N PHE A 36 10.57 4.27 10.60
CA PHE A 36 10.85 4.12 9.18
C PHE A 36 10.47 2.70 8.72
N PRO A 37 9.32 2.49 8.04
CA PRO A 37 8.83 1.15 7.67
C PRO A 37 9.81 0.32 6.85
N TYR A 38 10.66 0.97 6.04
CA TYR A 38 11.58 0.29 5.14
C TYR A 38 13.06 0.37 5.53
N GLN A 39 13.37 0.85 6.74
CA GLN A 39 14.75 1.03 7.20
C GLN A 39 15.63 -0.20 6.98
N HIS A 40 15.07 -1.38 7.24
CA HIS A 40 15.74 -2.69 7.13
C HIS A 40 15.11 -3.59 6.06
N ALA A 41 14.38 -3.01 5.11
CA ALA A 41 13.85 -3.77 3.99
C ALA A 41 14.93 -4.03 2.92
N LYS A 42 14.76 -5.15 2.22
CA LYS A 42 15.46 -5.45 0.97
C LYS A 42 14.56 -5.06 -0.19
N PHE A 43 15.12 -4.33 -1.13
CA PHE A 43 14.46 -3.98 -2.38
C PHE A 43 15.02 -4.85 -3.51
N SER A 44 14.16 -5.24 -4.44
CA SER A 44 14.55 -5.93 -5.66
C SER A 44 13.52 -5.67 -6.75
N LEU A 45 13.96 -5.66 -8.01
CA LEU A 45 13.02 -5.60 -9.13
C LEU A 45 12.48 -6.99 -9.42
N THR A 46 11.17 -7.06 -9.68
CA THR A 46 10.48 -8.27 -10.11
C THR A 46 9.55 -7.97 -11.29
N THR A 47 8.93 -9.00 -11.83
CA THR A 47 7.95 -8.91 -12.91
C THR A 47 6.59 -9.39 -12.41
N VAL A 48 5.56 -8.61 -12.70
CA VAL A 48 4.15 -9.02 -12.56
C VAL A 48 3.63 -9.40 -13.94
N TYR A 49 2.98 -10.55 -14.03
CA TYR A 49 2.36 -11.07 -15.23
C TYR A 49 0.85 -10.84 -15.20
N PRO A 50 0.22 -10.57 -16.36
CA PRO A 50 -1.23 -10.49 -16.45
C PRO A 50 -1.89 -11.82 -16.07
N GLN A 51 -3.21 -11.78 -15.85
CA GLN A 51 -4.00 -12.98 -15.57
C GLN A 51 -3.80 -14.03 -16.66
N SER A 52 -3.61 -15.28 -16.26
CA SER A 52 -3.48 -16.40 -17.19
C SER A 52 -4.83 -16.86 -17.75
N SER A 53 -5.91 -16.63 -17.01
CA SER A 53 -7.29 -16.92 -17.42
C SER A 53 -8.30 -16.03 -16.69
N PRO A 54 -9.52 -15.84 -17.25
CA PRO A 54 -10.56 -15.04 -16.63
C PRO A 54 -10.85 -15.47 -15.18
N GLY A 55 -10.83 -14.51 -14.26
CA GLY A 55 -11.14 -14.73 -12.84
C GLY A 55 -9.94 -15.15 -11.96
N THR A 56 -8.76 -15.35 -12.55
CA THR A 56 -7.50 -15.51 -11.80
C THR A 56 -6.95 -14.16 -11.36
N SER A 57 -6.00 -14.15 -10.43
CA SER A 57 -5.31 -12.90 -10.06
C SER A 57 -4.02 -12.80 -10.90
N PRO A 58 -3.55 -11.59 -11.25
CA PRO A 58 -2.20 -11.39 -11.75
C PRO A 58 -1.17 -12.03 -10.82
N GLU A 59 -0.03 -12.43 -11.38
CA GLU A 59 0.98 -13.19 -10.65
C GLU A 59 2.30 -12.42 -10.60
N VAL A 60 2.92 -12.38 -9.43
CA VAL A 60 4.27 -11.82 -9.25
C VAL A 60 5.33 -12.92 -9.30
N LYS A 61 6.45 -12.66 -9.98
CA LYS A 61 7.57 -13.60 -10.07
C LYS A 61 8.37 -13.60 -8.76
N ILE A 62 8.46 -14.75 -8.09
CA ILE A 62 9.26 -14.93 -6.88
C ILE A 62 10.27 -16.06 -7.10
N GLY A 63 11.53 -15.68 -7.34
CA GLY A 63 12.56 -16.63 -7.74
C GLY A 63 12.18 -17.37 -9.03
N ARG A 64 11.92 -18.67 -8.91
CA ARG A 64 11.47 -19.53 -10.03
C ARG A 64 9.96 -19.76 -10.08
N ARG A 65 9.21 -19.27 -9.08
CA ARG A 65 7.76 -19.47 -8.95
C ARG A 65 7.00 -18.20 -9.32
N ARG A 66 5.71 -18.37 -9.57
CA ARG A 66 4.73 -17.29 -9.70
C ARG A 66 3.75 -17.40 -8.55
N GLU A 67 3.46 -16.28 -7.92
CA GLU A 67 2.62 -16.21 -6.74
C GLU A 67 1.46 -15.23 -7.00
N PRO A 68 0.24 -15.51 -6.50
CA PRO A 68 -0.89 -14.61 -6.66
C PRO A 68 -0.62 -13.23 -6.05
N LEU A 69 -1.00 -12.18 -6.77
CA LEU A 69 -0.93 -10.81 -6.29
C LEU A 69 -2.22 -10.43 -5.54
N PHE A 70 -2.06 -9.71 -4.44
CA PHE A 70 -3.13 -9.20 -3.60
C PHE A 70 -3.15 -7.67 -3.66
N THR A 71 -4.30 -7.09 -3.33
CA THR A 71 -4.50 -5.65 -3.22
C THR A 71 -5.24 -5.33 -1.93
N PRO A 72 -5.01 -4.15 -1.33
CA PRO A 72 -5.90 -3.62 -0.30
C PRO A 72 -7.10 -2.88 -0.89
N GLN A 73 -7.12 -2.63 -2.21
CA GLN A 73 -8.16 -1.89 -2.91
C GLN A 73 -8.54 -2.66 -4.18
N PRO A 74 -9.64 -3.42 -4.16
CA PRO A 74 -10.13 -4.13 -5.34
C PRO A 74 -10.77 -3.18 -6.37
N THR A 75 -11.19 -1.99 -5.94
CA THR A 75 -11.87 -1.01 -6.80
C THR A 75 -10.85 -0.19 -7.58
N ILE A 76 -10.95 -0.24 -8.91
CA ILE A 76 -10.19 0.60 -9.85
C ILE A 76 -11.13 1.61 -10.48
N TYR A 77 -10.69 2.88 -10.57
CA TYR A 77 -11.49 3.94 -11.18
C TYR A 77 -11.08 4.22 -12.62
N GLU A 78 -12.05 4.27 -13.52
CA GLU A 78 -11.83 4.52 -14.96
C GLU A 78 -11.13 5.87 -15.23
N ASN A 79 -11.46 6.89 -14.45
CA ASN A 79 -10.80 8.20 -14.59
C ASN A 79 -9.29 8.16 -14.30
N GLN A 80 -8.83 7.20 -13.47
CA GLN A 80 -7.40 7.00 -13.25
C GLN A 80 -6.75 6.32 -14.45
N THR A 81 -7.47 5.47 -15.17
CA THR A 81 -6.96 4.85 -16.41
C THR A 81 -6.61 5.91 -17.45
N LYS A 82 -7.47 6.91 -17.66
CA LYS A 82 -7.19 8.03 -18.59
C LYS A 82 -5.96 8.84 -18.17
N ILE A 83 -5.84 9.16 -16.89
CA ILE A 83 -4.66 9.86 -16.35
C ILE A 83 -3.38 9.02 -16.61
N LEU A 84 -3.46 7.70 -16.47
CA LEU A 84 -2.32 6.82 -16.72
C LEU A 84 -1.96 6.71 -18.20
N GLU A 85 -2.92 6.85 -19.11
CA GLU A 85 -2.66 6.94 -20.55
C GLU A 85 -1.84 8.19 -20.88
N GLU A 86 -2.25 9.35 -20.36
CA GLU A 86 -1.50 10.60 -20.55
C GLU A 86 -0.07 10.50 -19.99
N VAL A 87 0.09 9.87 -18.82
CA VAL A 87 1.42 9.62 -18.23
C VAL A 87 2.23 8.61 -19.05
N ASP A 88 1.62 7.57 -19.63
CA ASP A 88 2.33 6.61 -20.49
C ASP A 88 2.79 7.26 -21.79
N GLU A 89 1.95 8.07 -22.44
CA GLU A 89 2.31 8.85 -23.63
C GLU A 89 3.48 9.81 -23.35
N PHE A 90 3.44 10.50 -22.21
CA PHE A 90 4.57 11.31 -21.74
C PHE A 90 5.86 10.49 -21.59
N LEU A 91 5.80 9.33 -20.92
CA LEU A 91 6.97 8.48 -20.75
C LEU A 91 7.52 8.00 -22.09
N LEU A 92 6.65 7.60 -23.02
CA LEU A 92 7.02 7.16 -24.37
C LEU A 92 7.71 8.27 -25.15
N GLY A 93 7.28 9.53 -24.98
CA GLY A 93 7.96 10.71 -25.55
C GLY A 93 9.38 10.93 -25.05
N HIS A 94 9.78 10.25 -23.97
CA HIS A 94 11.12 10.25 -23.40
C HIS A 94 11.79 8.86 -23.45
N ASP A 95 11.38 7.99 -24.38
CA ASP A 95 11.91 6.63 -24.57
C ASP A 95 11.79 5.72 -23.32
N MET A 96 10.84 6.03 -22.44
CA MET A 96 10.52 5.25 -21.25
C MET A 96 9.17 4.55 -21.43
N LYS A 97 9.01 3.34 -20.89
CA LYS A 97 7.73 2.63 -20.91
C LYS A 97 7.26 2.40 -19.50
N MET A 98 5.99 2.69 -19.20
CA MET A 98 5.43 2.45 -17.88
C MET A 98 5.59 1.00 -17.40
N SER A 99 5.52 0.03 -18.33
CA SER A 99 5.71 -1.40 -18.05
C SER A 99 7.15 -1.79 -17.68
N GLU A 100 8.14 -0.98 -18.05
CA GLU A 100 9.57 -1.32 -17.95
C GLU A 100 10.35 -0.39 -17.01
N LEU A 101 9.66 0.47 -16.26
CA LEU A 101 10.31 1.36 -15.28
C LEU A 101 11.10 0.54 -14.24
N LYS A 102 12.36 0.93 -14.05
CA LYS A 102 13.29 0.34 -13.05
C LYS A 102 13.77 1.37 -12.04
N HIS A 103 13.26 2.59 -12.15
CA HIS A 103 13.79 3.80 -11.55
C HIS A 103 12.63 4.78 -11.32
N ALA A 104 12.83 5.82 -10.51
CA ALA A 104 11.80 6.83 -10.28
C ALA A 104 11.95 7.99 -11.27
N VAL A 105 10.83 8.49 -11.76
CA VAL A 105 10.77 9.65 -12.66
C VAL A 105 9.98 10.75 -11.97
N GLU A 106 10.60 11.90 -11.80
CA GLU A 106 9.97 13.13 -11.33
C GLU A 106 9.55 13.98 -12.52
N TYR A 107 8.32 14.45 -12.48
CA TYR A 107 7.74 15.28 -13.52
C TYR A 107 6.83 16.34 -12.92
N ALA A 108 6.74 17.47 -13.61
CA ALA A 108 5.75 18.51 -13.35
C ALA A 108 4.60 18.37 -14.35
N TRP A 109 3.38 18.55 -13.88
CA TRP A 109 2.20 18.56 -14.72
C TRP A 109 1.47 19.89 -14.51
N GLU A 110 1.43 20.69 -15.59
CA GLU A 110 0.76 21.98 -15.58
C GLU A 110 -0.68 21.85 -15.05
N GLY A 111 -1.08 22.75 -14.14
CA GLY A 111 -2.39 22.70 -13.50
C GLY A 111 -2.61 21.59 -12.46
N ARG A 112 -1.68 20.64 -12.28
CA ARG A 112 -1.84 19.49 -11.36
C ARG A 112 -0.73 19.35 -10.30
N GLY A 113 0.47 19.85 -10.56
CA GLY A 113 1.58 19.90 -9.60
C GLY A 113 2.74 18.97 -9.94
N GLU A 114 3.54 18.63 -8.93
CA GLU A 114 4.73 17.79 -9.06
C GLU A 114 4.48 16.36 -8.59
N PHE A 115 5.04 15.40 -9.32
CA PHE A 115 4.80 13.98 -9.10
C PHE A 115 6.08 13.17 -9.25
N HIS A 116 6.15 12.08 -8.49
CA HIS A 116 7.02 10.96 -8.79
C HIS A 116 6.18 9.78 -9.31
N ILE A 117 6.64 9.15 -10.40
CA ILE A 117 6.22 7.81 -10.79
C ILE A 117 7.34 6.82 -10.49
N LEU A 118 6.98 5.74 -9.81
CA LEU A 118 7.87 4.64 -9.45
C LEU A 118 7.34 3.34 -10.10
N PRO A 119 8.17 2.30 -10.26
CA PRO A 119 7.66 0.95 -10.43
C PRO A 119 6.67 0.64 -9.30
N PRO A 120 5.53 -0.03 -9.56
CA PRO A 120 4.59 -0.40 -8.50
C PRO A 120 5.29 -1.11 -7.34
N VAL A 121 4.92 -0.77 -6.11
CA VAL A 121 5.56 -1.32 -4.90
C VAL A 121 4.73 -2.49 -4.39
N ILE A 122 5.38 -3.65 -4.27
CA ILE A 122 4.78 -4.89 -3.77
C ILE A 122 5.50 -5.27 -2.49
N GLU A 123 4.77 -5.43 -1.40
CA GLU A 123 5.32 -5.94 -0.15
C GLU A 123 5.02 -7.42 0.04
N LYS A 124 6.04 -8.16 0.50
CA LYS A 124 5.87 -9.53 0.98
C LYS A 124 5.53 -9.53 2.47
N HIS A 125 4.42 -10.15 2.81
CA HIS A 125 4.00 -10.36 4.19
C HIS A 125 3.80 -11.84 4.48
N THR A 126 4.10 -12.22 5.72
CA THR A 126 3.80 -13.54 6.26
C THR A 126 3.05 -13.36 7.57
N TYR A 127 1.83 -13.89 7.64
CA TYR A 127 0.97 -13.87 8.82
C TYR A 127 0.77 -15.29 9.34
N ARG A 128 0.67 -15.44 10.67
CA ARG A 128 0.40 -16.73 11.28
C ARG A 128 -1.10 -16.93 11.42
N LEU A 129 -1.59 -18.09 10.99
CA LEU A 129 -2.96 -18.53 11.14
C LEU A 129 -3.06 -19.60 12.24
N LYS A 130 -4.16 -19.56 12.99
CA LYS A 130 -4.58 -20.55 13.99
C LYS A 130 -6.04 -20.92 13.73
N ASN A 131 -6.31 -22.17 13.36
CA ASN A 131 -7.61 -22.67 12.91
C ASN A 131 -8.22 -21.82 11.80
N GLY A 132 -7.38 -21.33 10.88
CA GLY A 132 -7.78 -20.41 9.83
C GLY A 132 -7.93 -18.95 10.27
N TYR A 133 -7.87 -18.61 11.56
CA TYR A 133 -7.95 -17.21 12.01
C TYR A 133 -6.58 -16.57 12.14
N LEU A 134 -6.49 -15.25 11.97
CA LEU A 134 -5.24 -14.53 12.17
C LEU A 134 -4.81 -14.59 13.65
N ASP A 135 -3.59 -15.03 13.92
CA ASP A 135 -3.00 -15.01 15.27
C ASP A 135 -2.61 -13.57 15.64
N LEU A 136 -3.56 -12.85 16.25
CA LEU A 136 -3.39 -11.45 16.64
C LEU A 136 -2.27 -11.27 17.67
N ALA A 137 -2.06 -12.24 18.56
CA ALA A 137 -0.98 -12.17 19.53
C ALA A 137 0.38 -12.23 18.84
N HIS A 138 0.52 -13.07 17.81
CA HIS A 138 1.71 -13.10 16.99
C HIS A 138 1.89 -11.81 16.19
N LEU A 139 0.81 -11.28 15.61
CA LEU A 139 0.85 -10.03 14.84
C LEU A 139 1.28 -8.83 15.71
N LEU A 140 0.76 -8.70 16.92
CA LEU A 140 1.10 -7.64 17.88
C LEU A 140 2.60 -7.59 18.20
N LYS A 141 3.28 -8.75 18.23
CA LYS A 141 4.73 -8.82 18.47
C LYS A 141 5.53 -8.06 17.41
N ARG A 142 5.01 -7.92 16.18
CA ARG A 142 5.66 -7.14 15.09
C ARG A 142 5.66 -5.63 15.35
N PHE A 143 4.80 -5.14 16.24
CA PHE A 143 4.79 -3.74 16.68
C PHE A 143 5.67 -3.49 17.92
N LYS A 144 6.48 -4.46 18.38
CA LYS A 144 7.35 -4.26 19.53
C LYS A 144 8.31 -3.09 19.27
N GLY A 145 8.33 -2.14 20.22
CA GLY A 145 9.16 -0.92 20.12
C GLY A 145 8.54 0.19 19.27
N VAL A 146 7.33 -0.03 18.73
CA VAL A 146 6.53 0.99 18.03
C VAL A 146 5.44 1.49 18.94
N TYR A 147 5.26 2.80 18.94
CA TYR A 147 4.33 3.53 19.80
C TYR A 147 3.48 4.47 18.97
N VAL A 148 2.28 4.77 19.48
CA VAL A 148 1.45 5.88 19.01
C VAL A 148 1.37 6.92 20.12
N LYS A 149 1.41 8.19 19.73
CA LYS A 149 1.28 9.32 20.64
C LYS A 149 -0.20 9.70 20.75
N ASP A 150 -0.72 9.82 21.97
CA ASP A 150 -2.06 10.37 22.20
C ASP A 150 -2.05 11.91 22.16
N ALA A 151 -3.21 12.54 22.30
CA ALA A 151 -3.35 13.99 22.13
C ALA A 151 -2.55 14.82 23.17
N ILE A 152 -2.35 14.30 24.38
CA ILE A 152 -1.53 14.96 25.43
C ILE A 152 -0.05 14.59 25.35
N GLY A 153 0.31 13.77 24.37
CA GLY A 153 1.67 13.43 24.04
C GLY A 153 2.26 12.21 24.72
N LYS A 154 1.44 11.42 25.40
CA LYS A 154 1.84 10.15 26.01
C LYS A 154 1.99 9.07 24.94
N LEU A 155 3.06 8.29 25.04
CA LEU A 155 3.34 7.17 24.13
C LEU A 155 2.65 5.89 24.62
N HIS A 156 1.94 5.23 23.71
CA HIS A 156 1.24 3.97 23.94
C HIS A 156 1.82 2.88 23.02
N PRO A 157 2.23 1.71 23.54
CA PRO A 157 2.86 0.67 22.73
C PRO A 157 1.85 0.00 21.80
N LEU A 158 2.10 0.01 20.49
CA LEU A 158 1.27 -0.67 19.49
C LEU A 158 1.36 -2.20 19.57
N SER A 159 2.30 -2.75 20.34
CA SER A 159 2.32 -4.18 20.69
C SER A 159 1.25 -4.58 21.70
N SER A 160 0.49 -3.62 22.25
CA SER A 160 -0.66 -3.88 23.12
C SER A 160 -1.95 -3.74 22.32
N ARG A 161 -2.81 -4.77 22.39
CA ARG A 161 -4.12 -4.74 21.71
C ARG A 161 -4.97 -3.56 22.17
N ASN A 162 -5.05 -3.36 23.48
CA ASN A 162 -5.86 -2.30 24.09
C ASN A 162 -4.95 -1.21 24.63
N LEU A 163 -4.96 -0.05 23.99
CA LEU A 163 -4.27 1.14 24.49
C LEU A 163 -5.09 1.69 25.66
N ARG A 164 -4.48 1.71 26.84
CA ARG A 164 -5.18 2.10 28.06
C ARG A 164 -5.04 3.58 28.31
N SER A 165 -6.13 4.21 28.72
CA SER A 165 -6.13 5.62 29.08
C SER A 165 -5.60 6.52 27.96
N PHE A 166 -6.21 6.38 26.78
CA PHE A 166 -5.80 7.03 25.55
C PHE A 166 -6.58 8.33 25.34
N TYR A 167 -5.88 9.45 25.27
CA TYR A 167 -6.48 10.77 25.05
C TYR A 167 -6.74 11.01 23.56
N ILE A 168 -8.02 11.19 23.19
CA ILE A 168 -8.43 11.53 21.82
C ILE A 168 -8.15 13.01 21.55
N ASP A 169 -8.36 13.85 22.57
CA ASP A 169 -8.03 15.27 22.60
C ASP A 169 -7.46 15.62 24.00
N GLU A 170 -7.24 16.89 24.30
CA GLU A 170 -6.62 17.35 25.54
C GLU A 170 -7.42 16.99 26.82
N VAL A 171 -8.71 16.67 26.70
CA VAL A 171 -9.63 16.42 27.83
C VAL A 171 -10.40 15.10 27.72
N SER A 172 -10.69 14.63 26.51
CA SER A 172 -11.47 13.43 26.21
C SER A 172 -10.57 12.19 26.16
N LYS A 173 -10.97 11.15 26.88
CA LYS A 173 -10.18 9.94 27.08
C LYS A 173 -11.00 8.68 26.82
N MET A 174 -10.41 7.71 26.14
CA MET A 174 -10.89 6.33 26.09
C MET A 174 -10.13 5.49 27.11
N ASP A 175 -10.85 4.75 27.95
CA ASP A 175 -10.21 3.83 28.88
C ASP A 175 -9.54 2.67 28.15
N HIS A 176 -10.14 2.21 27.06
CA HIS A 176 -9.64 1.13 26.21
C HIS A 176 -9.87 1.45 24.73
N LEU A 177 -8.78 1.60 23.97
CA LEU A 177 -8.81 1.67 22.51
C LEU A 177 -8.22 0.37 21.93
N ASP A 178 -9.04 -0.51 21.35
CA ASP A 178 -8.57 -1.71 20.65
C ASP A 178 -7.95 -1.30 19.31
N ILE A 179 -6.69 -1.65 19.04
CA ILE A 179 -5.98 -1.25 17.83
C ILE A 179 -6.51 -1.95 16.56
N PHE A 180 -7.17 -3.10 16.70
CA PHE A 180 -7.68 -3.87 15.57
C PHE A 180 -9.09 -3.42 15.19
N ASN A 181 -9.45 -3.65 13.93
CA ASN A 181 -10.84 -3.57 13.52
C ASN A 181 -11.65 -4.69 14.22
N SER A 182 -12.89 -4.40 14.63
CA SER A 182 -13.77 -5.35 15.33
C SER A 182 -14.04 -6.65 14.56
N ASN A 183 -13.94 -6.62 13.23
CA ASN A 183 -14.19 -7.77 12.36
C ASN A 183 -12.98 -8.70 12.23
N VAL A 184 -11.78 -8.25 12.62
CA VAL A 184 -10.54 -9.02 12.48
C VAL A 184 -10.58 -10.40 13.15
N PRO A 185 -11.08 -10.54 14.39
CA PRO A 185 -11.07 -11.83 15.08
C PRO A 185 -12.01 -12.88 14.48
N ILE A 186 -13.00 -12.47 13.67
CA ILE A 186 -14.04 -13.35 13.14
C ILE A 186 -13.82 -13.76 11.68
N ILE A 187 -12.86 -13.16 10.99
CA ILE A 187 -12.54 -13.51 9.60
C ILE A 187 -11.67 -14.77 9.57
N ASN A 188 -12.21 -15.84 8.97
CA ASN A 188 -11.50 -17.09 8.74
C ASN A 188 -10.88 -17.12 7.33
N TYR A 189 -9.60 -17.46 7.24
CA TYR A 189 -8.77 -17.54 6.03
C TYR A 189 -8.69 -18.96 5.43
N GLY A 190 -9.44 -19.91 5.98
CA GLY A 190 -9.50 -21.30 5.55
C GLY A 190 -9.73 -22.22 6.76
N LEU A 191 -10.87 -22.91 6.79
CA LEU A 191 -11.51 -23.54 7.98
C LEU A 191 -10.71 -24.64 8.72
N GLY A 192 -9.40 -24.80 8.50
CA GLY A 192 -8.60 -25.82 9.18
C GLY A 192 -7.08 -25.71 9.02
N HIS A 193 -6.54 -24.55 8.66
CA HIS A 193 -5.10 -24.39 8.47
C HIS A 193 -4.44 -23.63 9.62
N ASP A 194 -3.55 -24.32 10.34
CA ASP A 194 -2.52 -23.72 11.18
C ASP A 194 -1.26 -23.53 10.34
N GLY A 195 -0.61 -22.37 10.46
CA GLY A 195 0.68 -22.16 9.80
C GLY A 195 0.93 -20.74 9.33
N GLU A 196 1.90 -20.60 8.44
CA GLU A 196 2.27 -19.32 7.84
C GLU A 196 1.53 -19.12 6.52
N PHE A 197 0.82 -17.99 6.43
CA PHE A 197 0.22 -17.50 5.20
C PHE A 197 1.08 -16.37 4.64
N THR A 198 1.79 -16.68 3.55
CA THR A 198 2.59 -15.68 2.82
C THR A 198 1.79 -15.12 1.65
N PHE A 199 1.80 -13.79 1.50
CA PHE A 199 1.13 -13.10 0.41
C PHE A 199 1.94 -11.90 -0.06
N TYR A 200 1.68 -11.49 -1.30
CA TYR A 200 2.34 -10.36 -1.95
C TYR A 200 1.28 -9.32 -2.27
N ILE A 201 1.36 -8.14 -1.65
CA ILE A 201 0.31 -7.13 -1.73
C ILE A 201 0.84 -5.86 -2.38
N VAL A 202 0.03 -5.29 -3.27
CA VAL A 202 0.31 -3.98 -3.87
C VAL A 202 0.13 -2.89 -2.83
N CYS A 203 1.22 -2.20 -2.50
CA CYS A 203 1.25 -1.11 -1.52
C CYS A 203 1.16 0.26 -2.20
N ASP A 204 1.73 0.38 -3.40
CA ASP A 204 1.61 1.56 -4.26
C ASP A 204 1.51 1.15 -5.74
N GLY A 205 0.81 1.97 -6.53
CA GLY A 205 0.73 1.77 -7.98
C GLY A 205 -0.34 0.77 -8.45
N ALA A 206 -1.38 0.50 -7.67
CA ALA A 206 -2.46 -0.43 -8.05
C ALA A 206 -3.15 -0.04 -9.39
N HIS A 207 -3.41 1.25 -9.61
CA HIS A 207 -3.97 1.71 -10.87
C HIS A 207 -2.99 1.53 -12.05
N ARG A 208 -1.68 1.72 -11.83
CA ARG A 208 -0.64 1.48 -12.84
C ARG A 208 -0.59 0.00 -13.23
N LEU A 209 -0.64 -0.89 -12.25
CA LEU A 209 -0.74 -2.32 -12.48
C LEU A 209 -2.00 -2.66 -13.29
N ASP A 210 -3.17 -2.17 -12.89
CA ASP A 210 -4.41 -2.41 -13.65
C ASP A 210 -4.30 -1.96 -15.10
N TYR A 211 -3.86 -0.71 -15.32
CA TYR A 211 -3.70 -0.15 -16.65
C TYR A 211 -2.78 -1.00 -17.53
N VAL A 212 -1.58 -1.35 -17.05
CA VAL A 212 -0.62 -2.11 -17.86
C VAL A 212 -1.08 -3.55 -18.08
N LEU A 213 -1.64 -4.20 -17.06
CA LEU A 213 -2.01 -5.62 -17.14
C LEU A 213 -3.29 -5.85 -17.96
N GLU A 214 -4.25 -4.94 -17.90
CA GLU A 214 -5.55 -5.11 -18.56
C GLU A 214 -5.65 -4.38 -19.91
N LYS A 215 -5.09 -3.17 -20.02
CA LYS A 215 -5.16 -2.36 -21.26
C LYS A 215 -3.97 -2.62 -22.17
N ILE A 216 -2.75 -2.55 -21.66
CA ILE A 216 -1.54 -2.84 -22.46
C ILE A 216 -1.33 -4.36 -22.62
N LYS A 217 -1.80 -5.17 -21.66
CA LYS A 217 -1.69 -6.64 -21.63
C LYS A 217 -0.25 -7.14 -21.72
N ARG A 218 0.66 -6.47 -21.00
CA ARG A 218 2.08 -6.84 -20.93
C ARG A 218 2.53 -7.07 -19.49
N PRO A 219 3.58 -7.89 -19.27
CA PRO A 219 4.24 -7.93 -17.99
C PRO A 219 4.78 -6.55 -17.60
N ILE A 220 4.74 -6.24 -16.30
CA ILE A 220 5.21 -4.97 -15.73
C ILE A 220 6.30 -5.21 -14.70
N THR A 221 7.32 -4.34 -14.72
CA THR A 221 8.36 -4.31 -13.69
C THR A 221 7.80 -3.68 -12.42
N ALA A 222 7.99 -4.35 -11.29
CA ALA A 222 7.58 -3.88 -9.97
C ALA A 222 8.75 -3.92 -8.99
N LEU A 223 8.69 -3.09 -7.96
CA LEU A 223 9.63 -3.12 -6.84
C LEU A 223 9.08 -4.06 -5.76
N LEU A 224 9.77 -5.18 -5.54
CA LEU A 224 9.48 -6.11 -4.47
C LEU A 224 10.24 -5.71 -3.19
N VAL A 225 9.49 -5.51 -2.12
CA VAL A 225 9.97 -5.19 -0.78
C VAL A 225 9.86 -6.43 0.10
N GLU A 226 11.00 -6.89 0.61
CA GLU A 226 11.10 -8.05 1.48
C GLU A 226 11.81 -7.71 2.80
N PRO A 227 11.60 -8.48 3.87
CA PRO A 227 12.46 -8.42 5.04
C PRO A 227 13.92 -8.75 4.67
N ALA A 228 14.89 -7.93 5.09
CA ALA A 228 16.30 -8.15 4.72
C ALA A 228 16.93 -9.38 5.38
N LYS A 229 16.49 -9.75 6.59
CA LYS A 229 16.99 -10.93 7.31
C LYS A 229 15.98 -12.07 7.22
N LYS A 230 16.47 -13.30 6.96
CA LYS A 230 15.64 -14.50 7.01
C LYS A 230 15.02 -14.63 8.41
N GLY A 231 13.70 -14.82 8.47
CA GLY A 231 12.95 -14.88 9.74
C GLY A 231 12.55 -13.53 10.32
N SER A 232 12.91 -12.40 9.70
CA SER A 232 12.34 -11.09 10.02
C SER A 232 11.08 -10.82 9.19
N THR A 233 10.28 -9.84 9.61
CA THR A 233 9.03 -9.46 8.94
C THR A 233 8.98 -7.94 8.76
N LEU A 234 8.25 -7.47 7.76
CA LEU A 234 7.90 -6.05 7.63
C LEU A 234 6.95 -5.64 8.77
N TYR A 235 6.56 -4.37 8.87
CA TYR A 235 5.43 -4.03 9.73
C TYR A 235 4.11 -4.56 9.14
N PRO A 236 3.10 -4.93 9.96
CA PRO A 236 1.81 -5.35 9.42
C PRO A 236 1.18 -4.30 8.50
N TYR A 237 0.69 -4.73 7.34
CA TYR A 237 -0.04 -3.85 6.45
C TYR A 237 -1.43 -3.52 7.01
N TYR A 238 -1.91 -2.29 6.83
CA TYR A 238 -3.12 -1.78 7.51
C TYR A 238 -4.45 -2.40 7.03
N ALA A 239 -4.42 -3.12 5.90
CA ALA A 239 -5.59 -3.73 5.27
C ALA A 239 -5.35 -5.21 5.01
N PHE A 240 -6.46 -5.95 4.92
CA PHE A 240 -6.40 -7.36 4.60
C PHE A 240 -6.09 -7.60 3.12
N PRO A 241 -5.36 -8.69 2.79
CA PRO A 241 -5.03 -9.02 1.43
C PRO A 241 -6.27 -9.60 0.71
N VAL A 242 -6.78 -8.90 -0.28
CA VAL A 242 -7.81 -9.40 -1.19
C VAL A 242 -7.15 -9.79 -2.52
N PRO A 243 -7.47 -10.94 -3.14
CA PRO A 243 -6.93 -11.30 -4.44
C PRO A 243 -7.15 -10.16 -5.45
N PHE A 244 -6.08 -9.73 -6.12
CA PHE A 244 -6.16 -8.63 -7.08
C PHE A 244 -6.91 -9.11 -8.32
N ARG A 245 -8.21 -8.77 -8.40
CA ARG A 245 -9.09 -9.11 -9.51
C ARG A 245 -9.68 -7.84 -10.09
N PRO A 246 -9.10 -7.27 -11.14
CA PRO A 246 -9.69 -6.16 -11.87
C PRO A 246 -10.92 -6.61 -12.67
N THR A 247 -12.03 -6.91 -11.99
CA THR A 247 -13.27 -7.37 -12.65
C THR A 247 -14.38 -6.32 -12.66
N LEU A 248 -14.32 -5.32 -11.77
CA LEU A 248 -15.31 -4.25 -11.67
C LEU A 248 -14.60 -2.89 -11.62
N ARG A 249 -14.77 -2.10 -12.68
CA ARG A 249 -14.29 -0.71 -12.75
C ARG A 249 -15.45 0.22 -12.47
N LEU A 250 -15.28 1.11 -11.50
CA LEU A 250 -16.25 2.17 -11.24
C LEU A 250 -15.79 3.43 -11.96
N SER A 251 -16.73 4.16 -12.57
CA SER A 251 -16.38 5.39 -13.29
C SER A 251 -15.92 6.51 -12.36
N SER A 252 -16.40 6.53 -11.10
CA SER A 252 -16.06 7.57 -10.13
C SER A 252 -16.37 7.17 -8.68
N LYS A 253 -15.96 8.03 -7.72
CA LYS A 253 -16.43 7.95 -6.32
C LYS A 253 -17.94 8.18 -6.16
N LYS A 254 -18.57 8.91 -7.08
CA LYS A 254 -20.04 9.09 -7.08
C LYS A 254 -20.72 7.76 -7.39
N SER A 255 -20.19 7.05 -8.39
CA SER A 255 -20.63 5.69 -8.76
C SER A 255 -20.41 4.70 -7.62
N GLU A 256 -19.30 4.80 -6.89
CA GLU A 256 -19.04 4.03 -5.66
C GLU A 256 -20.13 4.23 -4.60
N LYS A 257 -20.56 5.46 -4.34
CA LYS A 257 -21.67 5.73 -3.41
C LYS A 257 -23.01 5.16 -3.90
N MET A 258 -23.29 5.23 -5.21
CA MET A 258 -24.54 4.72 -5.78
C MET A 258 -24.61 3.19 -5.81
N TYR A 259 -23.49 2.53 -6.07
CA TYR A 259 -23.39 1.08 -6.26
C TYR A 259 -22.57 0.41 -5.17
N HIS A 260 -22.85 0.72 -3.90
CA HIS A 260 -22.15 0.16 -2.73
C HIS A 260 -22.07 -1.39 -2.73
N ARG A 261 -23.04 -2.09 -3.34
CA ARG A 261 -23.04 -3.56 -3.45
C ARG A 261 -22.10 -4.14 -4.51
N LEU A 262 -21.59 -3.31 -5.43
CA LEU A 262 -20.60 -3.71 -6.44
C LEU A 262 -19.17 -3.60 -5.92
N GLU A 263 -18.97 -3.02 -4.74
CA GLU A 263 -17.68 -3.00 -4.08
C GLU A 263 -17.34 -4.39 -3.53
N ARG A 264 -16.05 -4.75 -3.58
CA ARG A 264 -15.49 -5.70 -2.63
C ARG A 264 -14.99 -4.88 -1.45
N ASP A 265 -15.68 -4.97 -0.31
CA ASP A 265 -15.35 -4.18 0.88
C ASP A 265 -13.84 -4.21 1.17
N LYS A 266 -13.25 -3.02 1.27
CA LYS A 266 -11.90 -2.90 1.83
C LYS A 266 -11.95 -3.27 3.31
N ILE A 267 -11.55 -4.49 3.61
CA ILE A 267 -11.49 -4.93 5.00
C ILE A 267 -10.18 -4.41 5.62
N HIS A 268 -10.31 -3.59 6.66
CA HIS A 268 -9.17 -3.06 7.41
C HIS A 268 -8.74 -4.02 8.51
N LEU A 269 -7.43 -4.24 8.62
CA LEU A 269 -6.84 -5.00 9.73
C LEU A 269 -6.88 -4.18 11.02
N LEU A 270 -6.62 -2.89 10.90
CA LEU A 270 -6.49 -1.97 12.02
C LEU A 270 -7.75 -1.12 12.11
N ASN A 271 -8.05 -0.62 13.31
CA ASN A 271 -9.08 0.39 13.45
C ASN A 271 -8.70 1.65 12.65
N ASP A 272 -9.67 2.54 12.42
CA ASP A 272 -9.43 3.71 11.55
C ASP A 272 -8.37 4.68 12.07
N PHE A 273 -8.25 4.85 13.38
CA PHE A 273 -7.25 5.71 13.99
C PHE A 273 -5.83 5.15 13.79
N ILE A 274 -5.62 3.88 14.12
CA ILE A 274 -4.32 3.22 14.03
C ILE A 274 -3.91 3.03 12.56
N LYS A 275 -4.86 2.74 11.68
CA LYS A 275 -4.62 2.74 10.23
C LYS A 275 -4.05 4.08 9.74
N LYS A 276 -4.66 5.21 10.13
CA LYS A 276 -4.17 6.55 9.75
C LYS A 276 -2.79 6.83 10.34
N THR A 277 -2.55 6.36 11.56
CA THR A 277 -1.25 6.45 12.25
C THR A 277 -0.16 5.70 11.48
N LEU A 278 -0.48 4.53 10.93
CA LEU A 278 0.43 3.69 10.15
C LEU A 278 0.38 3.96 8.64
N HIS A 279 -0.26 5.04 8.19
CA HIS A 279 -0.12 5.45 6.79
C HIS A 279 1.31 5.91 6.51
N TYR A 280 1.82 5.56 5.34
CA TYR A 280 3.12 6.03 4.88
C TYR A 280 3.06 7.52 4.54
N ASP A 281 4.11 8.21 4.97
CA ASP A 281 4.43 9.56 4.55
C ASP A 281 5.51 9.49 3.47
N TRP A 282 5.06 9.51 2.21
CA TRP A 282 5.92 9.44 1.04
C TRP A 282 6.73 10.75 0.86
N GLU A 283 6.17 11.88 1.28
CA GLU A 283 6.83 13.20 1.17
C GLU A 283 8.00 13.32 2.14
N ALA A 284 7.90 12.71 3.33
CA ALA A 284 9.02 12.58 4.25
C ALA A 284 10.22 11.81 3.63
N GLY A 285 9.96 10.92 2.67
CA GLY A 285 10.98 10.23 1.89
C GLY A 285 11.54 11.03 0.71
N GLY A 286 11.07 12.26 0.49
CA GLY A 286 11.44 13.12 -0.64
C GLY A 286 10.63 12.91 -1.91
N LEU A 287 9.59 12.06 -1.89
CA LEU A 287 8.75 11.81 -3.06
C LEU A 287 7.68 12.90 -3.20
N LYS A 288 7.46 13.34 -4.43
CA LYS A 288 6.41 14.30 -4.77
C LYS A 288 5.10 13.58 -5.03
N VAL A 289 4.06 13.88 -4.25
CA VAL A 289 2.73 13.27 -4.35
C VAL A 289 1.64 14.33 -4.38
N SER A 290 1.61 15.13 -5.45
CA SER A 290 0.53 16.08 -5.68
C SER A 290 -0.82 15.37 -5.86
N LYS A 291 -1.93 16.12 -5.77
CA LYS A 291 -3.27 15.55 -5.96
C LYS A 291 -3.62 15.49 -7.43
N LEU A 292 -3.60 14.29 -8.02
CA LEU A 292 -4.12 14.04 -9.38
C LEU A 292 -5.63 14.28 -9.52
N ARG A 293 -6.35 14.35 -8.39
CA ARG A 293 -7.79 14.63 -8.33
C ARG A 293 -7.98 16.12 -8.06
N THR A 294 -8.64 16.81 -8.98
CA THR A 294 -9.23 18.11 -8.70
C THR A 294 -10.30 17.95 -7.61
N ASN A 295 -10.27 18.80 -6.58
CA ASN A 295 -11.36 18.89 -5.60
C ASN A 295 -12.64 19.49 -6.20
N VAL A 296 -12.60 19.90 -7.47
CA VAL A 296 -13.75 20.39 -8.21
C VAL A 296 -14.72 19.24 -8.39
N GLU A 297 -15.92 19.37 -7.84
CA GLU A 297 -17.04 18.49 -8.17
C GLU A 297 -17.26 18.57 -9.69
N ILE A 298 -16.82 17.55 -10.41
CA ILE A 298 -17.19 17.40 -11.81
C ILE A 298 -18.62 16.84 -11.79
N PHE A 299 -19.55 17.72 -12.15
CA PHE A 299 -21.01 17.60 -12.25
C PHE A 299 -21.59 16.17 -12.23
#